data_AF-A0AAE1CFF8-F1
#
_entry.id   AF-A0AAE1CFF8-F1
#
_cell.length_a   1.000
_cell.length_b   1.000
_cell.length_c   1.000
_cell.angle_alpha   90.00
_cell.angle_beta   90.00
_cell.angle_gamma   90.00
#
_symmetry.space_group_name_H-M   'P 1'
#
loop_
_entity.id
_entity.type
_entity.pdbx_description
1 polymer ?
#
loop_
_entity_poly.entity_id
_entity_poly.type
_entity_poly.pdbx_seq_one_letter_code
_entity_poly.pdbx_strand_id
1 'polypeptide(L)' 'MAKSARASSNKVNNQKLKKNVFGPVETARLARLSAKIAEISALPKAPRPVAKAEKVADEGVFFFLSDLSAHRLWL' A
#
# COMPACT_ATOMS: atom_id res chain seq x y z
N MET A 1 21.23 -25.44 -23.33
CA MET A 1 19.82 -25.04 -23.12
C MET A 1 19.72 -24.21 -21.86
N ALA A 2 18.96 -23.10 -21.88
CA ALA A 2 18.64 -22.36 -20.66
C ALA A 2 17.77 -23.24 -19.75
N LYS A 3 18.06 -23.24 -18.45
CA LYS A 3 17.26 -23.97 -17.45
C LYS A 3 15.96 -23.21 -17.18
N SER A 4 14.87 -23.93 -16.94
CA SER A 4 13.59 -23.32 -16.59
C SER A 4 13.66 -22.54 -15.27
N ALA A 5 12.71 -21.63 -15.05
CA ALA A 5 12.59 -20.91 -13.79
C ALA A 5 12.37 -21.83 -12.57
N ARG A 6 11.81 -23.03 -12.80
CA ARG A 6 11.54 -24.03 -11.77
C ARG A 6 12.73 -24.94 -11.47
N ALA A 7 13.80 -24.88 -12.28
CA ALA A 7 14.97 -25.71 -12.10
C ALA A 7 15.56 -25.53 -10.68
N SER A 8 15.80 -26.63 -9.99
CA SER A 8 16.27 -26.65 -8.60
C SER A 8 17.53 -25.82 -8.40
N SER A 9 18.52 -25.98 -9.30
CA SER A 9 19.77 -25.20 -9.27
C SER A 9 19.54 -23.68 -9.34
N ASN A 10 18.62 -23.21 -10.18
CA ASN A 10 18.30 -21.78 -10.28
C ASN A 10 17.62 -21.28 -9.00
N LYS A 11 16.70 -22.05 -8.43
CA LYS A 11 15.99 -21.71 -7.18
C LYS A 11 16.97 -21.57 -6.01
N VAL A 12 17.86 -22.55 -5.83
CA VAL A 12 18.85 -22.55 -4.73
C VAL A 12 19.82 -21.38 -4.87
N ASN A 13 20.30 -21.10 -6.08
CA ASN A 13 21.18 -19.95 -6.32
C ASN A 13 20.48 -18.62 -6.03
N ASN A 14 19.23 -18.46 -6.48
CA ASN A 14 18.45 -17.25 -6.20
C ASN A 14 18.17 -17.06 -4.70
N GLN A 15 17.93 -18.13 -3.95
CA GLN A 15 17.79 -18.07 -2.49
C GLN A 15 19.09 -17.58 -1.82
N LYS A 16 20.25 -18.06 -2.26
CA LYS A 16 21.55 -17.60 -1.75
C LYS A 16 21.79 -16.12 -2.06
N LEU A 17 21.49 -15.68 -3.29
CA LEU A 17 21.62 -14.27 -3.68
C LEU A 17 20.70 -13.36 -2.86
N LYS A 18 19.46 -13.78 -2.61
CA LYS A 18 18.52 -13.06 -1.74
C LYS A 18 19.07 -12.91 -0.32
N LYS A 19 19.63 -13.96 0.26
CA LYS A 19 20.18 -13.91 1.62
C LYS A 19 21.43 -13.03 1.71
N ASN A 20 22.36 -13.21 0.79
CA ASN A 20 23.71 -12.67 0.94
C ASN A 20 23.89 -11.29 0.32
N VAL A 21 23.20 -11.00 -0.79
CA VAL A 21 23.39 -9.76 -1.55
C VAL A 21 22.21 -8.83 -1.32
N PHE A 22 20.99 -9.29 -1.59
CA PHE A 22 19.82 -8.40 -1.57
C PHE A 22 19.32 -8.10 -0.16
N GLY A 23 19.32 -9.09 0.73
CA GLY A 23 18.92 -8.94 2.13
C GLY A 23 19.64 -7.79 2.86
N PRO A 24 20.97 -7.78 2.97
CA PRO A 24 21.69 -6.71 3.67
C PRO A 24 21.54 -5.33 3.00
N VAL A 25 21.37 -5.28 1.67
CA VAL A 25 21.16 -4.03 0.95
C VAL A 25 19.78 -3.46 1.26
N GLU A 26 18.75 -4.29 1.27
CA GLU A 26 17.38 -3.91 1.60
C GLU A 26 17.26 -3.47 3.05
N THR A 27 17.88 -4.18 4.00
CA THR A 27 17.87 -3.77 5.42
C THR A 27 18.53 -2.41 5.63
N ALA A 28 19.68 -2.17 4.99
CA ALA A 28 20.35 -0.87 5.05
C ALA A 28 19.52 0.25 4.38
N ARG A 29 18.77 -0.05 3.32
CA ARG A 29 17.84 0.90 2.69
C ARG A 29 16.68 1.22 3.62
N LEU A 30 16.08 0.20 4.23
CA LEU A 30 14.97 0.36 5.17
C LEU A 30 15.38 1.16 6.40
N ALA A 31 16.57 0.92 6.97
CA ALA A 31 17.11 1.69 8.09
C ALA A 31 17.27 3.19 7.76
N ARG A 32 17.71 3.51 6.53
CA ARG A 32 17.81 4.91 6.08
C ARG A 32 16.44 5.55 5.89
N LEU A 33 15.48 4.81 5.34
CA LEU A 33 14.13 5.33 5.10
C LEU A 33 13.35 5.49 6.41
N SER A 34 13.49 4.57 7.36
CA SER A 34 12.84 4.67 8.67
C SER A 34 13.32 5.90 9.45
N ALA A 35 14.64 6.19 9.41
CA ALA A 35 15.19 7.41 10.00
C ALA A 35 14.56 8.68 9.40
N LYS A 36 14.50 8.77 8.07
CA LYS A 36 13.86 9.90 7.38
C LYS A 36 12.37 10.05 7.72
N ILE A 37 11.64 8.95 7.83
CA ILE A 37 10.21 8.99 8.19
C ILE A 37 10.03 9.46 9.62
N ALA A 38 10.89 9.05 10.55
CA ALA A 38 10.86 9.52 11.93
C ALA A 38 11.13 11.04 12.02
N GLU A 39 12.12 11.53 11.28
CA GLU A 39 12.41 12.97 11.14
C GLU A 39 11.19 13.73 10.60
N ILE A 40 10.55 13.23 9.54
CA ILE A 40 9.37 13.86 8.95
C ILE A 40 8.18 13.84 9.90
N SER A 41 7.99 12.75 10.65
CA SER A 41 6.89 12.64 11.60
C SER A 41 7.02 13.58 12.80
N ALA A 42 8.25 13.95 13.18
CA ALA A 42 8.51 14.89 14.25
C ALA A 42 8.24 16.35 13.85
N LEU A 43 8.15 16.63 12.54
CA LEU A 43 7.78 17.96 12.07
C LEU A 43 6.34 18.27 12.53
N PRO A 44 6.08 19.49 13.04
CA PRO A 44 4.73 19.91 13.36
C PRO A 44 3.87 19.77 12.11
N LYS A 45 2.68 19.19 12.27
CA LYS A 45 1.76 18.93 11.15
C LYS A 45 1.56 20.25 10.42
N ALA A 46 2.02 20.30 9.16
CA ALA A 46 1.90 21.50 8.35
C ALA A 46 0.44 21.97 8.37
N PRO A 47 0.17 23.29 8.44
CA PRO A 47 -1.18 23.80 8.36
C PRO A 47 -1.80 23.23 7.09
N ARG A 48 -2.90 22.47 7.26
CA ARG A 48 -3.63 21.91 6.12
C ARG A 48 -3.95 23.09 5.19
N PRO A 49 -3.51 23.08 3.91
CA PRO A 49 -4.02 24.06 2.98
C PRO A 49 -5.54 23.89 2.98
N VAL A 50 -6.24 24.95 3.35
CA VAL A 50 -7.69 25.06 3.22
C VAL A 50 -8.04 25.06 1.73
N ALA A 51 -7.98 23.89 1.12
CA ALA A 51 -8.49 23.62 -0.21
C ALA A 51 -8.87 22.13 -0.27
N LYS A 52 -10.18 21.89 -0.10
CA LYS A 52 -10.93 20.66 -0.39
C LYS A 52 -10.78 19.51 0.62
N ALA A 53 -11.53 19.64 1.71
CA ALA A 53 -12.27 18.51 2.27
C ALA A 53 -13.64 19.06 2.69
N GLU A 54 -14.55 19.13 1.72
CA GLU A 54 -15.97 19.19 2.04
C GLU A 54 -16.28 18.02 2.97
N LYS A 55 -17.09 18.32 3.99
CA LYS A 55 -17.76 17.31 4.79
C LYS A 55 -18.65 16.51 3.86
N VAL A 56 -18.21 15.32 3.43
CA VAL A 56 -19.06 14.32 2.80
C VAL A 56 -18.96 13.03 3.60
N ALA A 57 -19.48 13.11 4.81
CA ALA A 57 -19.90 12.03 5.69
C ALA A 57 -20.84 12.78 6.63
N ASP A 58 -22.16 12.78 6.43
CA ASP A 58 -23.01 11.64 6.77
C ASP A 58 -24.36 11.58 6.02
N GLU A 59 -24.54 12.28 4.89
CA GLU A 59 -25.85 12.32 4.19
C GLU A 59 -25.94 11.42 2.95
N GLY A 60 -24.85 10.77 2.54
CA GLY A 60 -24.77 10.02 1.26
C GLY A 60 -25.20 8.55 1.31
N VAL A 61 -25.33 7.96 2.50
CA VAL A 61 -25.66 6.53 2.66
C VAL A 61 -27.17 6.29 2.64
N PHE A 62 -27.98 7.30 3.00
CA PHE A 62 -29.44 7.15 3.12
C PHE A 62 -30.16 7.14 1.76
N PHE A 63 -29.64 7.87 0.77
CA PHE A 63 -30.28 8.01 -0.55
C PHE A 63 -30.08 6.77 -1.45
N PHE A 64 -28.93 6.10 -1.35
CA PHE A 64 -28.63 4.96 -2.22
C PHE A 64 -29.40 3.68 -1.84
N LEU A 65 -29.72 3.52 -0.55
CA LEU A 65 -30.48 2.36 -0.06
C LEU A 65 -32.00 2.51 -0.25
N SER A 66 -32.50 3.74 -0.40
CA SER A 66 -33.93 4.00 -0.60
C SER A 66 -34.36 3.81 -2.06
N ASP A 67 -33.47 4.09 -3.03
CA ASP A 67 -33.78 3.89 -4.46
C ASP A 67 -33.73 2.40 -4.86
N LEU A 68 -32.86 1.59 -4.21
CA LEU A 68 -32.79 0.14 -4.43
C LEU A 68 -34.02 -0.62 -3.88
N SER A 69 -34.79 -0.01 -2.97
CA SER A 69 -36.03 -0.58 -2.44
C SER A 69 -37.26 -0.26 -3.31
N ALA A 70 -37.21 0.77 -4.16
CA ALA A 70 -38.37 1.21 -4.94
C ALA A 70 -38.59 0.40 -6.23
N HIS A 71 -37.60 -0.37 -6.69
CA HIS A 71 -37.68 -1.18 -7.92
C HIS A 71 -37.95 -2.67 -7.68
N ARG A 72 -38.35 -3.08 -6.47
CA ARG A 72 -38.66 -4.50 -6.14
C ARG A 72 -40.10 -4.70 -5.67
N LEU A 73 -41.04 -3.93 -6.23
CA LEU A 73 -42.48 -4.12 -6.03
C LEU A 73 -43.32 -4.01 -7.32
N TRP A 74 -42.68 -4.14 -8.50
CA TRP A 74 -43.39 -4.30 -9.76
C TRP A 74 -42.82 -5.47 -10.56
N LEU A 75 -43.14 -6.68 -10.09
CA LEU A 75 -43.18 -7.93 -10.83
C LEU A 75 -44.09 -8.90 -10.08
#